data_AF-A0A8R2AL93-F1
#
_entry.id   AF-A0A8R2AL93-F1
#
_cell.length_a   1.000
_cell.length_b   1.000
_cell.length_c   1.000
_cell.angle_alpha   90.00
_cell.angle_beta   90.00
_cell.angle_gamma   90.00
#
_symmetry.space_group_name_H-M   'P 1'
#
loop_
_entity.id
_entity.type
_entity.pdbx_description
1 polymer ?
#
loop_
_entity_poly.entity_id
_entity_poly.type
_entity_poly.pdbx_seq_one_letter_code
_entity_poly.pdbx_strand_id
1 'polypeptide(L)'
;MADQNQQAGDTGPPKGIPALKAHIIANKIDVALWGVRVITVLCTIGYVFPLFNNPVSAFYKALLANAATSALRLHQRIPAREISLSRDFMARFFLEDSAHYLFYSLIFMNVVPNLLILVPIFLFALLHAASYSLTILDTLGQNSLWVARLLISLVEFQSRNILRAAALAEIVLFPVVLIMALFGHCGLMSPFVYYYFVTWRYASRRNPYTRNTFRELRVAADGLTQRPWVPAALASALRSAIDIVCRMAPPVEQQQQ
;
A
#
# COMPACT_ATOMS: atom_id res chain seq x y z
N MET A 1 33.53 -13.62 56.62
CA MET A 1 32.82 -14.20 55.46
C MET A 1 31.45 -13.57 55.38
N ALA A 2 31.25 -12.69 54.39
CA ALA A 2 29.98 -12.38 53.70
C ALA A 2 30.14 -11.02 53.02
N ASP A 3 30.80 -10.99 51.87
CA ASP A 3 30.70 -9.86 50.95
C ASP A 3 29.45 -10.06 50.09
N GLN A 4 28.63 -9.02 50.04
CA GLN A 4 27.32 -8.99 49.42
C GLN A 4 27.43 -9.02 47.89
N ASN A 5 26.61 -9.88 47.28
CA ASN A 5 26.33 -9.87 45.84
C ASN A 5 25.87 -8.49 45.38
N GLN A 6 26.76 -7.75 44.71
CA GLN A 6 26.40 -6.58 43.93
C GLN A 6 25.77 -7.06 42.62
N GLN A 7 24.44 -7.16 42.61
CA GLN A 7 23.66 -7.34 41.39
C GLN A 7 23.94 -6.16 40.46
N ALA A 8 24.62 -6.45 39.35
CA ALA A 8 24.74 -5.54 38.23
C ALA A 8 23.33 -5.14 37.77
N GLY A 9 22.98 -3.88 38.01
CA GLY A 9 21.72 -3.29 37.59
C GLY A 9 21.61 -3.34 36.07
N ASP A 10 20.48 -3.85 35.61
CA ASP A 10 20.03 -3.93 34.23
C ASP A 10 20.07 -2.53 33.57
N THR A 11 21.18 -2.18 32.91
CA THR A 11 21.34 -0.93 32.15
C THR A 11 20.66 -1.05 30.78
N GLY A 12 19.38 -1.39 30.76
CA GLY A 12 18.55 -1.25 29.57
C GLY A 12 18.15 0.22 29.38
N PRO A 13 17.96 0.71 28.14
CA PRO A 13 17.37 2.03 27.91
C PRO A 13 16.05 2.14 28.69
N PRO A 14 15.72 3.33 29.26
CA PRO A 14 14.50 3.50 30.04
C PRO A 14 13.31 3.03 29.20
N LYS A 15 12.45 2.18 29.76
CA LYS A 15 11.22 1.68 29.11
C LYS A 15 9.99 2.36 29.69
N GLY A 16 8.89 2.40 28.93
CA GLY A 16 7.61 2.96 29.36
C GLY A 16 7.33 4.35 28.80
N ILE A 17 6.42 5.09 29.43
CA ILE A 17 5.92 6.40 28.94
C ILE A 17 7.05 7.41 28.66
N PRO A 18 8.11 7.54 29.50
CA PRO A 18 9.21 8.45 29.22
C PRO A 18 9.99 8.10 27.95
N ALA A 19 10.20 6.80 27.70
CA ALA A 19 10.87 6.26 26.52
C ALA A 19 10.06 6.54 25.24
N LEU A 20 8.75 6.28 25.32
CA LEU A 20 7.83 6.57 24.23
C LEU A 20 7.79 8.07 23.92
N LYS A 21 7.74 8.94 24.94
CA LYS A 21 7.78 10.39 24.74
C LYS A 21 9.06 10.83 24.03
N ALA A 22 10.22 10.32 24.47
CA ALA A 22 11.50 10.59 23.81
C ALA A 22 11.50 10.11 22.34
N HIS A 23 11.00 8.90 22.09
CA HIS A 23 10.87 8.33 20.75
C HIS A 23 9.97 9.16 19.84
N ILE A 24 8.84 9.65 20.33
CA ILE A 24 7.91 10.50 19.57
C ILE A 24 8.55 11.83 19.21
N ILE A 25 9.28 12.45 20.15
CA ILE A 25 9.96 13.73 19.91
C ILE A 25 11.06 13.56 18.87
N ALA A 26 11.78 12.43 18.88
CA ALA A 26 12.83 12.12 17.93
C ALA A 26 12.28 11.78 16.53
N ASN A 27 11.18 11.01 16.45
CA ASN A 27 10.67 10.42 15.20
C ASN A 27 9.30 10.97 14.78
N LYS A 28 9.14 12.30 14.81
CA LYS A 28 7.84 12.99 14.59
C LYS A 28 7.14 12.56 13.30
N ILE A 29 7.89 12.48 12.19
CA ILE A 29 7.31 12.15 10.87
C ILE A 29 6.88 10.68 10.82
N ASP A 30 7.66 9.76 11.37
CA ASP A 30 7.32 8.34 11.35
C ASP A 30 6.13 8.02 12.26
N VAL A 31 6.03 8.69 13.41
CA VAL A 31 4.85 8.61 14.28
C VAL A 31 3.62 9.20 13.59
N ALA A 32 3.76 10.34 12.89
CA ALA A 32 2.67 10.91 12.11
C ALA A 32 2.21 9.96 10.99
N LEU A 33 3.15 9.36 10.24
CA LEU A 33 2.86 8.37 9.21
C LEU A 33 2.15 7.14 9.78
N TRP A 34 2.59 6.64 10.94
CA TRP A 34 1.92 5.55 11.64
C TRP A 34 0.48 5.94 12.01
N GLY A 35 0.27 7.09 12.63
CA GLY A 35 -1.06 7.55 13.03
C GLY A 35 -2.01 7.71 11.84
N VAL A 36 -1.55 8.31 10.74
CA VAL A 36 -2.36 8.46 9.52
C VAL A 36 -2.69 7.10 8.89
N ARG A 37 -1.77 6.12 8.90
CA ARG A 37 -2.05 4.75 8.43
C ARG A 37 -3.07 4.04 9.32
N VAL A 38 -3.00 4.21 10.64
CA VAL A 38 -4.02 3.70 11.57
C VAL A 38 -5.39 4.31 11.24
N ILE A 39 -5.45 5.62 10.94
CA ILE A 39 -6.69 6.27 10.49
C ILE A 39 -7.22 5.63 9.18
N THR A 40 -6.35 5.37 8.19
CA THR A 40 -6.74 4.68 6.95
C THR A 40 -7.36 3.30 7.24
N VAL A 41 -6.75 2.52 8.14
CA VAL A 41 -7.25 1.22 8.58
C VAL A 41 -8.62 1.35 9.24
N LEU A 42 -8.75 2.24 10.23
CA LEU A 42 -10.01 2.44 10.96
C LEU A 42 -11.14 2.95 10.06
N CYS A 43 -10.83 3.85 9.13
CA CYS A 43 -11.81 4.36 8.17
C CYS A 43 -12.23 3.29 7.17
N THR A 44 -11.32 2.42 6.72
CA THR A 44 -11.67 1.28 5.86
C THR A 44 -12.55 0.28 6.59
N ILE A 45 -12.22 -0.07 7.84
CA ILE A 45 -13.06 -0.94 8.68
C ILE A 45 -14.44 -0.31 8.89
N GLY A 46 -14.50 1.00 9.17
CA GLY A 46 -15.76 1.73 9.34
C GLY A 46 -16.59 1.85 8.05
N TYR A 47 -15.97 1.76 6.87
CA TYR A 47 -16.70 1.64 5.61
C TYR A 47 -17.35 0.25 5.44
N VAL A 48 -16.64 -0.82 5.82
CA VAL A 48 -17.13 -2.21 5.72
C VAL A 48 -18.18 -2.51 6.81
N PHE A 49 -17.94 -2.04 8.03
CA PHE A 49 -18.80 -2.26 9.19
C PHE A 49 -19.27 -0.90 9.75
N PRO A 50 -20.30 -0.28 9.12
CA PRO A 50 -20.81 1.02 9.53
C PRO A 50 -21.64 0.92 10.82
N LEU A 51 -20.99 0.72 11.96
CA LEU A 51 -21.65 0.64 13.27
C LEU A 51 -22.03 2.04 13.81
N PHE A 52 -21.17 3.04 13.57
CA PHE A 52 -21.31 4.38 14.17
C PHE A 52 -21.05 5.55 13.20
N ASN A 53 -20.63 5.28 11.96
CA ASN A 53 -20.23 6.32 11.01
C ASN A 53 -20.87 6.10 9.64
N ASN A 54 -21.06 7.19 8.90
CA ASN A 54 -21.53 7.12 7.52
C ASN A 54 -20.46 6.42 6.65
N PRO A 55 -20.78 5.31 5.98
CA PRO A 55 -19.81 4.55 5.19
C PRO A 55 -19.21 5.40 4.06
N VAL A 56 -20.01 6.22 3.39
CA VAL A 56 -19.53 7.12 2.32
C VAL A 56 -18.50 8.10 2.87
N SER A 57 -18.74 8.66 4.07
CA SER A 57 -17.76 9.53 4.74
C SER A 57 -16.49 8.76 5.09
N ALA A 58 -16.61 7.53 5.59
CA ALA A 58 -15.48 6.67 5.93
C ALA A 58 -14.62 6.34 4.70
N PHE A 59 -15.24 6.09 3.54
CA PHE A 59 -14.56 5.87 2.26
C PHE A 59 -13.66 7.05 1.88
N TYR A 60 -14.21 8.27 1.83
CA TYR A 60 -13.42 9.46 1.46
C TYR A 60 -12.37 9.83 2.51
N LYS A 61 -12.65 9.60 3.80
CA LYS A 61 -11.66 9.77 4.88
C LYS A 61 -10.49 8.78 4.73
N ALA A 62 -10.75 7.54 4.34
CA ALA A 62 -9.69 6.57 4.05
C ALA A 62 -8.82 7.00 2.86
N LEU A 63 -9.43 7.50 1.78
CA LEU A 63 -8.70 8.05 0.62
C LEU A 63 -7.85 9.27 0.98
N LEU A 64 -8.39 10.18 1.79
CA LEU A 64 -7.69 11.37 2.26
C LEU A 64 -6.53 11.02 3.20
N ALA A 65 -6.72 10.07 4.11
CA ALA A 65 -5.66 9.56 4.96
C ALA A 65 -4.55 8.87 4.15
N ASN A 66 -4.90 8.12 3.10
CA ASN A 66 -3.90 7.60 2.17
C ASN A 66 -3.17 8.72 1.41
N ALA A 67 -3.88 9.75 0.93
CA ALA A 67 -3.25 10.90 0.27
C ALA A 67 -2.24 11.60 1.19
N ALA A 68 -2.60 11.80 2.46
CA ALA A 68 -1.73 12.37 3.47
C ALA A 68 -0.51 11.45 3.75
N THR A 69 -0.71 10.14 3.84
CA THR A 69 0.38 9.15 3.99
C THR A 69 1.36 9.27 2.81
N SER A 70 0.84 9.33 1.59
CA SER A 70 1.61 9.48 0.37
C SER A 70 2.38 10.79 0.32
N ALA A 71 1.75 11.92 0.64
CA ALA A 71 2.38 13.23 0.67
C ALA A 71 3.51 13.30 1.71
N LEU A 72 3.27 12.80 2.93
CA LEU A 72 4.30 12.73 3.98
C LEU A 72 5.47 11.82 3.59
N ARG A 73 5.20 10.65 3.01
CA ARG A 73 6.26 9.77 2.49
C ARG A 73 7.05 10.41 1.37
N LEU A 74 6.39 11.18 0.51
CA LEU A 74 7.05 11.87 -0.58
C LEU A 74 7.96 12.98 -0.05
N HIS A 75 7.50 13.73 0.95
CA HIS A 75 8.31 14.71 1.68
C HIS A 75 9.54 14.10 2.35
N GLN A 76 9.45 12.89 2.91
CA GLN A 76 10.61 12.18 3.45
C GLN A 76 11.61 11.74 2.38
N ARG A 77 11.13 11.40 1.17
CA ARG A 77 11.94 10.81 0.11
C ARG A 77 12.55 11.84 -0.85
N ILE A 78 11.90 12.99 -0.99
CA ILE A 78 12.32 14.09 -1.85
C ILE A 78 12.56 15.30 -0.95
N PRO A 79 13.81 15.56 -0.55
CA PRO A 79 14.14 16.71 0.28
C PRO A 79 13.68 18.02 -0.37
N ALA A 80 13.21 18.97 0.42
CA ALA A 80 12.71 20.26 -0.08
C ALA A 80 13.72 21.04 -0.95
N ARG A 81 15.03 20.79 -0.74
CA ARG A 81 16.13 21.40 -1.50
C ARG A 81 16.27 20.85 -2.92
N GLU A 82 15.73 19.68 -3.20
CA GLU A 82 15.78 19.03 -4.51
C GLU A 82 14.54 19.34 -5.36
N ILE A 83 13.55 20.04 -4.79
CA ILE A 83 12.36 20.47 -5.51
C ILE A 83 12.78 21.52 -6.53
N SER A 84 12.76 21.11 -7.79
CA SER A 84 13.09 21.95 -8.95
C SER A 84 12.10 21.64 -10.06
N LEU A 85 11.73 22.65 -10.85
CA LEU A 85 10.89 22.46 -12.04
C LEU A 85 11.76 21.92 -13.20
N SER A 86 12.34 20.73 -13.00
CA SER A 86 13.22 20.07 -13.96
C SER A 86 12.61 18.75 -14.44
N ARG A 87 12.92 18.36 -15.69
CA ARG A 87 12.55 17.05 -16.24
C ARG A 87 13.07 15.90 -15.37
N ASP A 88 14.28 16.05 -14.81
CA ASP A 88 14.88 15.04 -13.95
C ASP A 88 14.14 14.90 -12.62
N PHE A 89 13.70 16.02 -12.04
CA PHE A 89 12.87 16.02 -10.85
C PHE A 89 11.54 15.32 -11.11
N MET A 90 10.86 15.67 -12.22
CA MET A 90 9.59 15.04 -12.59
C MET A 90 9.76 13.53 -12.81
N ALA A 91 10.84 13.09 -13.47
CA ALA A 91 11.14 11.68 -13.64
C ALA A 91 11.32 10.98 -12.28
N ARG A 92 12.11 11.54 -11.36
CA ARG A 92 12.30 10.99 -10.00
C ARG A 92 11.00 10.95 -9.21
N PHE A 93 10.20 12.01 -9.28
CA PHE A 93 8.90 12.12 -8.63
C PHE A 93 7.95 11.00 -9.08
N PHE A 94 7.85 10.77 -10.40
CA PHE A 94 7.02 9.69 -10.95
C PHE A 94 7.62 8.29 -10.81
N LEU A 95 8.85 8.13 -10.31
CA LEU A 95 9.38 6.83 -9.91
C LEU A 95 8.98 6.44 -8.48
N GLU A 96 8.46 7.39 -7.69
CA GLU A 96 8.07 7.15 -6.32
C GLU A 96 6.67 6.52 -6.20
N ASP A 97 6.59 5.35 -5.57
CA ASP A 97 5.30 4.68 -5.29
C ASP A 97 4.33 5.60 -4.54
N SER A 98 4.85 6.44 -3.64
CA SER A 98 4.04 7.39 -2.88
C SER A 98 3.39 8.44 -3.80
N ALA A 99 4.06 8.86 -4.87
CA ALA A 99 3.46 9.75 -5.86
C ALA A 99 2.32 9.05 -6.62
N HIS A 100 2.49 7.77 -7.00
CA HIS A 100 1.43 6.99 -7.66
C HIS A 100 0.19 6.91 -6.77
N TYR A 101 0.39 6.60 -5.49
CA TYR A 101 -0.70 6.50 -4.51
C TYR A 101 -1.32 7.85 -4.15
N LEU A 102 -0.60 8.97 -4.34
CA LEU A 102 -1.17 10.31 -4.22
C LEU A 102 -2.17 10.54 -5.36
N PHE A 103 -1.76 10.31 -6.61
CA PHE A 103 -2.67 10.42 -7.76
C PHE A 103 -3.85 9.45 -7.66
N TYR A 104 -3.60 8.22 -7.21
CA TYR A 104 -4.64 7.23 -6.90
C TYR A 104 -5.72 7.82 -6.00
N SER A 105 -5.33 8.39 -4.86
CA SER A 105 -6.31 9.02 -3.96
C SER A 105 -7.06 10.18 -4.63
N LEU A 106 -6.36 11.04 -5.37
CA LEU A 106 -6.95 12.22 -6.00
C LEU A 106 -8.00 11.87 -7.05
N ILE A 107 -7.77 10.85 -7.89
CA ILE A 107 -8.75 10.46 -8.91
C ILE A 107 -10.00 9.80 -8.35
N PHE A 108 -9.89 9.19 -7.15
CA PHE A 108 -11.01 8.53 -6.49
C PHE A 108 -11.74 9.43 -5.47
N MET A 109 -11.31 10.67 -5.28
CA MET A 109 -12.00 11.62 -4.37
C MET A 109 -13.41 12.00 -4.80
N ASN A 110 -13.77 11.82 -6.08
CA ASN A 110 -15.08 12.20 -6.63
C ASN A 110 -15.76 11.02 -7.36
N VAL A 111 -15.56 9.79 -6.88
CA VAL A 111 -16.19 8.59 -7.48
C VAL A 111 -17.19 7.96 -6.52
N VAL A 112 -18.13 7.19 -7.07
CA VAL A 112 -19.02 6.37 -6.26
C VAL A 112 -18.20 5.39 -5.40
N PRO A 113 -18.40 5.33 -4.07
CA PRO A 113 -17.64 4.47 -3.18
C PRO A 113 -17.64 3.00 -3.60
N ASN A 114 -16.45 2.40 -3.69
CA ASN A 114 -16.27 0.99 -4.03
C ASN A 114 -15.17 0.38 -3.16
N LEU A 115 -15.46 -0.75 -2.50
CA LEU A 115 -14.53 -1.42 -1.60
C LEU A 115 -13.19 -1.76 -2.25
N LEU A 116 -13.20 -2.18 -3.52
CA LEU A 116 -11.99 -2.59 -4.23
C LEU A 116 -10.97 -1.43 -4.36
N ILE A 117 -11.46 -0.18 -4.37
CA ILE A 117 -10.62 1.03 -4.35
C ILE A 117 -9.88 1.14 -3.00
N LEU A 118 -10.48 0.72 -1.89
CA LEU A 118 -9.83 0.80 -0.58
C LEU A 118 -8.86 -0.35 -0.32
N VAL A 119 -9.04 -1.52 -0.97
CA VAL A 119 -8.23 -2.73 -0.72
C VAL A 119 -6.72 -2.46 -0.77
N PRO A 120 -6.13 -1.90 -1.84
CA PRO A 120 -4.67 -1.72 -1.87
C PRO A 120 -4.18 -0.76 -0.79
N ILE A 121 -4.85 0.39 -0.61
CA ILE A 121 -4.44 1.39 0.40
C ILE A 121 -4.59 0.85 1.83
N PHE A 122 -5.60 0.03 2.08
CA PHE A 122 -5.81 -0.66 3.35
C PHE A 122 -4.70 -1.66 3.63
N LEU A 123 -4.35 -2.52 2.65
CA LEU A 123 -3.31 -3.53 2.81
C LEU A 123 -1.93 -2.91 3.06
N PHE A 124 -1.59 -1.83 2.34
CA PHE A 124 -0.35 -1.09 2.59
C PHE A 124 -0.36 -0.37 3.94
N ALA A 125 -1.48 0.26 4.31
CA ALA A 125 -1.61 0.93 5.61
C ALA A 125 -1.52 -0.07 6.76
N LEU A 126 -2.19 -1.22 6.66
CA LEU A 126 -2.18 -2.29 7.66
C LEU A 126 -0.76 -2.84 7.85
N LEU A 127 -0.07 -3.20 6.77
CA LEU A 127 1.28 -3.73 6.82
C LEU A 127 2.25 -2.75 7.50
N HIS A 128 2.24 -1.49 7.07
CA HIS A 128 3.16 -0.49 7.59
C HIS A 128 2.80 0.02 8.98
N ALA A 129 1.50 0.04 9.34
CA ALA A 129 1.07 0.36 10.69
C ALA A 129 1.45 -0.77 11.65
N ALA A 130 1.27 -2.03 11.26
CA ALA A 130 1.68 -3.19 12.04
C ALA A 130 3.18 -3.13 12.35
N SER A 131 4.03 -2.99 11.34
CA SER A 131 5.49 -2.97 11.56
C SER A 131 5.96 -1.84 12.48
N TYR A 132 5.43 -0.63 12.33
CA TYR A 132 5.80 0.47 13.23
C TYR A 132 5.21 0.31 14.65
N SER A 133 4.10 -0.41 14.79
CA SER A 133 3.49 -0.68 16.10
C SER A 133 4.38 -1.58 16.96
N LEU A 134 5.20 -2.46 16.37
CA LEU A 134 6.23 -3.20 17.13
C LEU A 134 7.24 -2.25 17.75
N THR A 135 7.75 -1.28 16.99
CA THR A 135 8.70 -0.29 17.51
C THR A 135 8.10 0.50 18.67
N ILE A 136 6.85 0.97 18.54
CA ILE A 136 6.15 1.65 19.64
C ILE A 136 6.03 0.72 20.85
N LEU A 137 5.67 -0.55 20.62
CA LEU A 137 5.44 -1.49 21.69
C LEU A 137 6.73 -1.94 22.40
N ASP A 138 7.85 -1.93 21.70
CA ASP A 138 9.17 -2.18 22.28
C ASP A 138 9.62 -1.01 23.16
N THR A 139 9.28 0.23 22.82
CA THR A 139 9.52 1.39 23.69
C THR A 139 8.65 1.38 24.96
N LEU A 140 7.44 0.82 24.89
CA LEU A 140 6.47 0.83 25.99
C LEU A 140 6.72 -0.25 27.06
N GLY A 141 7.37 -1.36 26.69
CA GLY A 141 7.71 -2.46 27.61
C GLY A 141 6.84 -3.70 27.47
N GLN A 142 7.34 -4.86 27.94
CA GLN A 142 6.90 -6.18 27.48
C GLN A 142 5.62 -6.76 28.10
N ASN A 143 5.05 -6.20 29.17
CA ASN A 143 4.18 -6.98 30.05
C ASN A 143 2.66 -6.93 29.83
N SER A 144 2.11 -6.11 28.92
CA SER A 144 0.63 -5.95 28.86
C SER A 144 -0.04 -6.14 27.48
N LEU A 145 0.72 -6.39 26.41
CA LEU A 145 0.17 -6.36 25.04
C LEU A 145 0.62 -7.55 24.16
N TRP A 146 0.73 -8.73 24.76
CA TRP A 146 1.15 -9.95 24.04
C TRP A 146 0.21 -10.29 22.85
N VAL A 147 -1.10 -10.07 23.00
CA VAL A 147 -2.07 -10.28 21.92
C VAL A 147 -1.83 -9.32 20.75
N ALA A 148 -1.59 -8.04 21.05
CA ALA A 148 -1.29 -7.06 20.02
C ALA A 148 0.00 -7.44 19.27
N ARG A 149 1.04 -7.90 19.98
CA ARG A 149 2.27 -8.42 19.37
C ARG A 149 1.99 -9.59 18.45
N LEU A 150 1.20 -10.57 18.89
CA LEU A 150 0.87 -11.73 18.08
C LEU A 150 0.18 -11.34 16.77
N LEU A 151 -0.83 -10.46 16.84
CA LEU A 151 -1.56 -9.99 15.66
C LEU A 151 -0.64 -9.22 14.71
N ILE A 152 0.22 -8.36 15.24
CA ILE A 152 1.19 -7.60 14.45
C ILE A 152 2.18 -8.56 13.76
N SER A 153 2.76 -9.50 14.51
CA SER A 153 3.70 -10.49 13.95
C SER A 153 3.03 -11.39 12.91
N LEU A 154 1.74 -11.70 13.05
CA LEU A 154 0.98 -12.44 12.04
C LEU A 154 0.85 -11.64 10.74
N VAL A 155 0.56 -10.34 10.83
CA VAL A 155 0.50 -9.44 9.67
C VAL A 155 1.86 -9.38 8.97
N GLU A 156 2.95 -9.28 9.73
CA GLU A 156 4.31 -9.28 9.17
C GLU A 156 4.68 -10.62 8.52
N PHE A 157 4.29 -11.73 9.15
CA PHE A 157 4.47 -13.07 8.59
C PHE A 157 3.73 -13.23 7.25
N GLN A 158 2.54 -12.63 7.11
CA GLN A 158 1.76 -12.63 5.87
C GLN A 158 2.10 -11.47 4.91
N SER A 159 3.16 -10.69 5.18
CA SER A 159 3.54 -9.51 4.40
C SER A 159 3.63 -9.77 2.89
N ARG A 160 4.24 -10.88 2.48
CA ARG A 160 4.35 -11.29 1.07
C ARG A 160 2.97 -11.48 0.43
N ASN A 161 2.05 -12.13 1.13
CA ASN A 161 0.70 -12.39 0.63
C ASN A 161 -0.13 -11.12 0.59
N ILE A 162 0.03 -10.23 1.58
CA ILE A 162 -0.59 -8.90 1.60
C ILE A 162 -0.14 -8.08 0.38
N LEU A 163 1.16 -8.05 0.07
CA LEU A 163 1.70 -7.32 -1.08
C LEU A 163 1.22 -7.90 -2.42
N ARG A 164 1.13 -9.23 -2.55
CA ARG A 164 0.54 -9.89 -3.72
C ARG A 164 -0.95 -9.59 -3.86
N ALA A 165 -1.69 -9.60 -2.76
CA ALA A 165 -3.12 -9.27 -2.76
C ALA A 165 -3.36 -7.81 -3.15
N ALA A 166 -2.52 -6.88 -2.67
CA ALA A 166 -2.58 -5.48 -3.06
C ALA A 166 -2.29 -5.31 -4.56
N ALA A 167 -1.24 -5.95 -5.08
CA ALA A 167 -0.92 -5.94 -6.52
C ALA A 167 -2.05 -6.51 -7.38
N LEU A 168 -2.68 -7.61 -6.94
CA LEU A 168 -3.84 -8.18 -7.62
C LEU A 168 -5.03 -7.21 -7.62
N ALA A 169 -5.31 -6.57 -6.48
CA ALA A 169 -6.37 -5.58 -6.38
C ALA A 169 -6.12 -4.38 -7.29
N GLU A 170 -4.88 -3.87 -7.38
CA GLU A 170 -4.48 -2.82 -8.33
C GLU A 170 -4.81 -3.23 -9.78
N ILE A 171 -4.49 -4.48 -10.17
CA ILE A 171 -4.69 -4.95 -11.55
C ILE A 171 -6.18 -5.13 -11.87
N VAL A 172 -6.92 -5.80 -10.97
CA VAL A 172 -8.35 -6.11 -11.16
C VAL A 172 -9.22 -4.85 -11.07
N LEU A 173 -8.77 -3.80 -10.38
CA LEU A 173 -9.51 -2.55 -10.31
C LEU A 173 -9.58 -1.82 -11.67
N PHE A 174 -8.63 -2.04 -12.58
CA PHE A 174 -8.62 -1.37 -13.89
C PHE A 174 -9.91 -1.59 -14.72
N PRO A 175 -10.34 -2.84 -15.00
CA PRO A 175 -11.60 -3.07 -15.71
C PRO A 175 -12.82 -2.54 -14.94
N VAL A 176 -12.79 -2.55 -13.60
CA VAL A 176 -13.87 -1.98 -12.78
C VAL A 176 -13.97 -0.48 -12.97
N VAL A 177 -12.84 0.25 -13.00
CA VAL A 177 -12.83 1.70 -13.27
C VAL A 177 -13.35 2.02 -14.67
N LEU A 178 -13.01 1.19 -15.67
CA LEU A 178 -13.54 1.36 -17.03
C LEU A 178 -15.07 1.22 -17.06
N ILE A 179 -15.61 0.18 -16.41
CA ILE A 179 -17.05 -0.02 -16.26
C ILE A 179 -17.68 1.16 -15.51
N MET A 180 -17.11 1.57 -14.39
CA MET A 180 -17.59 2.73 -13.62
C MET A 180 -17.65 4.00 -14.46
N ALA A 181 -16.69 4.23 -15.35
CA ALA A 181 -16.69 5.40 -16.23
C ALA A 181 -17.83 5.33 -17.27
N LEU A 182 -18.07 4.14 -17.84
CA LEU A 182 -19.15 3.94 -18.81
C LEU A 182 -20.55 4.13 -18.20
N PHE A 183 -20.73 3.79 -16.93
CA PHE A 183 -21.99 3.98 -16.20
C PHE A 183 -22.09 5.34 -15.47
N GLY A 184 -21.12 6.24 -15.65
CA GLY A 184 -21.15 7.57 -15.03
C GLY A 184 -20.88 7.59 -13.52
N HIS A 185 -20.29 6.53 -12.96
CA HIS A 185 -19.91 6.42 -11.55
C HIS A 185 -18.54 7.03 -11.22
N CYS A 186 -17.78 7.42 -12.24
CA CYS A 186 -16.55 8.22 -12.11
C CYS A 186 -16.38 9.13 -13.33
N GLY A 187 -15.46 10.09 -13.26
CA GLY A 187 -15.15 10.96 -14.39
C GLY A 187 -14.50 10.20 -15.54
N LEU A 188 -14.71 10.65 -16.78
CA LEU A 188 -14.12 10.03 -17.98
C LEU A 188 -12.58 10.01 -17.96
N MET A 189 -11.95 10.91 -17.20
CA MET A 189 -10.49 10.93 -17.01
C MET A 189 -9.97 9.85 -16.07
N SER A 190 -10.80 9.31 -15.16
CA SER A 190 -10.39 8.31 -14.17
C SER A 190 -9.72 7.07 -14.78
N PRO A 191 -10.27 6.41 -15.83
CA PRO A 191 -9.61 5.24 -16.44
C PRO A 191 -8.26 5.58 -17.08
N PHE A 192 -8.08 6.77 -17.66
CA PHE A 192 -6.81 7.19 -18.25
C PHE A 192 -5.73 7.40 -17.20
N VAL A 193 -6.07 8.10 -16.10
CA VAL A 193 -5.10 8.29 -15.01
C VAL A 193 -4.81 6.97 -14.30
N TYR A 194 -5.84 6.12 -14.14
CA TYR A 194 -5.68 4.80 -13.53
C TYR A 194 -4.82 3.86 -14.38
N TYR A 195 -4.90 3.97 -15.71
CA TYR A 195 -3.98 3.30 -16.63
C TYR A 195 -2.52 3.66 -16.31
N TYR A 196 -2.20 4.97 -16.24
CA TYR A 196 -0.85 5.42 -15.90
C TYR A 196 -0.41 4.97 -14.51
N PHE A 197 -1.33 4.98 -13.52
CA PHE A 197 -1.05 4.42 -12.20
C PHE A 197 -0.57 2.96 -12.31
N VAL A 198 -1.31 2.10 -13.00
CA VAL A 198 -0.94 0.68 -13.16
C VAL A 198 0.38 0.53 -13.93
N THR A 199 0.60 1.32 -14.99
CA THR A 199 1.87 1.31 -15.75
C THR A 199 3.06 1.72 -14.87
N TRP A 200 2.93 2.76 -14.06
CA TRP A 200 4.00 3.17 -13.15
C TRP A 200 4.25 2.15 -12.04
N ARG A 201 3.19 1.52 -11.52
CA ARG A 201 3.32 0.42 -10.55
C ARG A 201 4.02 -0.80 -11.17
N TYR A 202 3.76 -1.10 -12.45
CA TYR A 202 4.48 -2.13 -13.20
C TYR A 202 5.97 -1.79 -13.38
N ALA A 203 6.29 -0.53 -13.69
CA ALA A 203 7.64 -0.04 -13.91
C ALA A 203 8.43 0.20 -12.61
N SER A 204 7.78 0.19 -11.44
CA SER A 204 8.42 0.46 -10.16
C SER A 204 9.53 -0.54 -9.86
N ARG A 205 10.75 -0.04 -9.64
CA ARG A 205 11.91 -0.85 -9.26
C ARG A 205 11.87 -1.28 -7.79
N ARG A 206 11.16 -0.55 -6.94
CA ARG A 206 11.10 -0.81 -5.49
C ARG A 206 10.08 -1.88 -5.12
N ASN A 207 8.98 -1.97 -5.86
CA ASN A 207 7.93 -2.94 -5.60
C ASN A 207 7.72 -3.87 -6.81
N PRO A 208 8.33 -5.07 -6.81
CA PRO A 208 8.23 -6.01 -7.93
C PRO A 208 6.89 -6.76 -7.98
N TYR A 209 6.02 -6.62 -6.98
CA TYR A 209 4.83 -7.46 -6.83
C TYR A 209 3.81 -7.27 -7.96
N THR A 210 3.59 -6.03 -8.43
CA THR A 210 2.71 -5.76 -9.57
C THR A 210 3.18 -6.51 -10.82
N ARG A 211 4.48 -6.43 -11.15
CA ARG A 211 5.08 -7.17 -12.27
C ARG A 211 4.98 -8.68 -12.10
N ASN A 212 5.24 -9.18 -10.89
CA ASN A 212 5.14 -10.61 -10.59
C ASN A 212 3.70 -11.11 -10.74
N THR A 213 2.71 -10.37 -10.22
CA THR A 213 1.30 -10.72 -10.34
C THR A 213 0.83 -10.68 -11.79
N PHE A 214 1.26 -9.71 -12.60
CA PHE A 214 0.99 -9.72 -14.05
C PHE A 214 1.55 -10.97 -14.73
N ARG A 215 2.78 -11.39 -14.36
CA ARG A 215 3.38 -12.63 -14.87
C ARG A 215 2.59 -13.87 -14.44
N GLU A 216 2.18 -13.94 -13.17
CA GLU A 216 1.36 -15.04 -12.65
C GLU A 216 -0.01 -15.11 -13.33
N LEU A 217 -0.68 -13.97 -13.50
CA LEU A 217 -1.97 -13.86 -14.21
C LEU A 217 -1.85 -14.29 -15.67
N ARG A 218 -0.75 -13.92 -16.34
CA ARG A 218 -0.47 -14.36 -17.70
C ARG A 218 -0.35 -15.89 -17.78
N VAL A 219 0.47 -16.50 -16.93
CA VAL A 219 0.64 -17.96 -16.91
C VAL A 219 -0.68 -18.67 -16.60
N ALA A 220 -1.47 -18.13 -15.66
CA ALA A 220 -2.78 -18.67 -15.33
C ALA A 220 -3.78 -18.56 -16.49
N ALA A 221 -3.79 -17.42 -17.19
CA ALA A 221 -4.65 -17.19 -18.35
C ALA A 221 -4.24 -18.07 -19.54
N ASP A 222 -2.94 -18.24 -19.80
CA ASP A 222 -2.42 -19.18 -20.80
C ASP A 222 -2.89 -20.62 -20.49
N GLY A 223 -2.71 -21.06 -19.24
CA GLY A 223 -3.17 -22.38 -18.80
C GLY A 223 -4.70 -22.56 -18.87
N LEU A 224 -5.47 -21.50 -18.67
CA LEU A 224 -6.93 -21.53 -18.81
C LEU A 224 -7.34 -21.68 -20.27
N THR A 225 -6.69 -20.96 -21.20
CA THR A 225 -7.01 -21.02 -22.64
C THR A 225 -6.72 -22.38 -23.28
N GLN A 226 -5.93 -23.23 -22.62
CA GLN A 226 -5.61 -24.60 -23.05
C GLN A 226 -6.67 -25.62 -22.62
N ARG A 227 -7.62 -25.25 -21.74
CA ARG A 227 -8.64 -26.18 -21.26
C ARG A 227 -9.78 -26.34 -22.27
N PRO A 228 -10.23 -27.56 -22.57
CA PRO A 228 -11.23 -27.83 -23.60
C PRO A 228 -12.63 -27.27 -23.31
N TRP A 229 -12.94 -26.95 -22.05
CA TRP A 229 -14.25 -26.40 -21.64
C TRP A 229 -14.34 -24.87 -21.72
N VAL A 230 -13.28 -24.17 -22.14
CA VAL A 230 -13.29 -22.70 -22.17
C VAL A 230 -13.92 -22.21 -23.48
N PRO A 231 -14.97 -21.37 -23.44
CA PRO A 231 -15.58 -20.81 -24.64
C PRO A 231 -14.57 -20.05 -25.50
N ALA A 232 -14.65 -20.20 -26.83
CA ALA A 232 -13.70 -19.58 -27.76
C ALA A 232 -13.62 -18.05 -27.62
N ALA A 233 -14.75 -17.39 -27.33
CA ALA A 233 -14.80 -15.95 -27.08
C ALA A 233 -13.98 -15.54 -25.84
N LEU A 234 -14.09 -16.31 -24.74
CA LEU A 234 -13.32 -16.06 -23.52
C LEU A 234 -11.82 -16.32 -23.75
N ALA A 235 -11.48 -17.40 -24.47
CA ALA A 235 -10.09 -17.69 -24.81
C ALA A 235 -9.47 -16.57 -25.68
N SER A 236 -10.22 -16.04 -26.64
CA SER A 236 -9.79 -14.91 -27.48
C SER A 236 -9.58 -13.64 -26.63
N ALA A 237 -10.55 -13.29 -25.78
CA ALA A 237 -10.46 -12.13 -24.91
C ALA A 237 -9.26 -12.19 -23.95
N LEU A 238 -9.01 -13.37 -23.35
CA LEU A 238 -7.85 -13.59 -22.49
C LEU A 238 -6.53 -13.43 -23.26
N ARG A 239 -6.42 -13.98 -24.47
CA ARG A 239 -5.23 -13.83 -25.32
C ARG A 239 -4.99 -12.37 -25.70
N SER A 240 -6.04 -11.62 -26.04
CA SER A 240 -5.93 -10.17 -26.32
C SER A 240 -5.49 -9.38 -25.09
N ALA A 241 -6.04 -9.68 -23.92
CA ALA A 241 -5.63 -9.05 -22.66
C ALA A 241 -4.16 -9.32 -22.33
N ILE A 242 -3.70 -10.58 -22.53
CA ILE A 242 -2.30 -10.95 -22.38
C ILE A 242 -1.41 -10.17 -23.34
N ASP A 243 -1.78 -10.07 -24.63
CA ASP A 243 -0.97 -9.35 -25.63
C ASP A 243 -0.86 -7.86 -25.28
N ILE A 244 -1.95 -7.24 -24.82
CA ILE A 244 -1.95 -5.85 -24.34
C ILE A 244 -0.98 -5.70 -23.16
N VAL A 245 -1.05 -6.59 -22.16
CA VAL A 245 -0.12 -6.58 -21.02
C VAL A 245 1.33 -6.78 -21.47
N CYS A 246 1.58 -7.64 -22.45
CA CYS A 246 2.93 -7.89 -22.97
C CYS A 246 3.50 -6.68 -23.73
N ARG A 247 2.66 -5.93 -24.44
CA ARG A 247 3.07 -4.68 -25.10
C ARG A 247 3.33 -3.55 -24.11
N MET A 248 2.65 -3.56 -22.97
CA MET A 248 2.84 -2.58 -21.90
C MET A 248 4.02 -2.89 -20.97
N ALA A 249 4.57 -4.11 -21.05
CA ALA A 249 5.74 -4.50 -20.29
C ALA A 249 7.00 -3.84 -20.91
N PRO A 250 7.65 -2.86 -20.25
CA PRO A 250 8.97 -2.41 -20.66
C PRO A 250 9.94 -3.60 -20.83
N PRO A 251 10.86 -3.52 -21.80
CA PRO A 251 11.89 -4.54 -21.98
C PRO A 251 12.64 -4.70 -20.66
N VAL A 252 12.75 -5.95 -20.19
CA VAL A 252 13.53 -6.27 -19.00
C VAL A 252 14.99 -6.00 -19.37
N GLU A 253 15.53 -4.86 -18.96
CA GLU A 253 16.98 -4.68 -18.92
C GLU A 253 17.51 -5.81 -18.04
N GLN A 254 18.23 -6.76 -18.67
CA GLN A 254 18.94 -7.80 -17.94
C GLN A 254 19.85 -7.08 -16.94
N GLN A 255 19.62 -7.28 -15.64
CA GLN A 255 20.61 -6.94 -14.63
C GLN A 255 21.87 -7.72 -14.99
N GLN A 256 22.87 -7.02 -15.54
CA GLN A 256 24.23 -7.54 -15.61
C GLN A 256 24.63 -7.91 -14.17
N GLN A 257 24.88 -9.19 -13.97
CA GLN A 257 25.48 -9.74 -12.74
C GLN A 257 26.93 -9.25 -12.62
#